data_AF-A0A3B9QEP8-F1
#
_entry.id   AF-A0A3B9QEP8-F1
#
_cell.length_a   1.000
_cell.length_b   1.000
_cell.length_c   1.000
_cell.angle_alpha   90.00
_cell.angle_beta   90.00
_cell.angle_gamma   90.00
#
_symmetry.space_group_name_H-M   'P 1'
#
loop_
_entity.id
_entity.type
_entity.pdbx_description
1 polymer ?
#
loop_
_entity_poly.entity_id
_entity_poly.type
_entity_poly.pdbx_seq_one_letter_code
_entity_poly.pdbx_strand_id
1 'polypeptide(L)'
;MDRGILFVITAPSGCGKGTLRRALLEELPDIKFCPSITTRPPRPGEVDGVDYIFVSVEEFMERKQGNQLVEWAEVYGNCYGTPKQELEQALEQGCMVLVEKDVQGARTLRQVYPEGIFIFILPPSFEELERRIRTRGTENAREQRIRLESARREIADLADFDYVIINDDIERATHRLVAIALGEKARRELIASKVHRGARDGKHIVEGCDQESRFQVRPGARSGQTCEADSRRAAGGRTCDRKTGDHCDRRDLGR
;
A
#
# COMPACT_ATOMS: atom_id res chain seq x y z
N MET A 1 8.15 13.67 22.68
CA MET A 1 7.46 13.28 21.44
C MET A 1 7.38 11.78 21.43
N ASP A 2 6.24 11.21 21.06
CA ASP A 2 6.12 9.77 20.91
C ASP A 2 6.92 9.31 19.69
N ARG A 3 7.44 8.09 19.75
CA ARG A 3 8.13 7.47 18.61
C ARG A 3 7.16 7.35 17.43
N GLY A 4 7.67 7.58 16.24
CA GLY A 4 6.95 7.48 14.97
C GLY A 4 6.56 6.04 14.62
N ILE A 5 5.83 5.89 13.52
CA ILE A 5 5.31 4.60 13.06
C ILE A 5 6.16 4.12 11.89
N LEU A 6 6.77 2.95 12.02
CA LEU A 6 7.36 2.26 10.87
C LEU A 6 6.22 1.64 10.05
N PHE A 7 6.12 2.01 8.78
CA PHE A 7 5.09 1.55 7.85
C PHE A 7 5.76 0.81 6.68
N VAL A 8 5.72 -0.51 6.70
CA VAL A 8 6.45 -1.36 5.75
C VAL A 8 5.49 -1.90 4.69
N ILE A 9 5.76 -1.58 3.42
CA ILE A 9 5.08 -2.21 2.29
C ILE A 9 5.98 -3.27 1.66
N THR A 10 5.44 -4.47 1.54
CA THR A 10 6.08 -5.61 0.92
C THR A 10 5.22 -6.11 -0.21
N ALA A 11 5.83 -6.51 -1.32
CA ALA A 11 5.12 -7.10 -2.44
C ALA A 11 6.06 -8.02 -3.21
N PRO A 12 5.56 -9.14 -3.77
CA PRO A 12 6.31 -9.91 -4.74
C PRO A 12 6.74 -9.03 -5.91
N SER A 13 7.84 -9.41 -6.54
CA SER A 13 8.34 -8.65 -7.69
C SER A 13 7.29 -8.55 -8.80
N GLY A 14 7.11 -7.35 -9.36
CA GLY A 14 6.12 -7.10 -10.41
C GLY A 14 4.74 -6.64 -9.91
N CYS A 15 4.53 -6.50 -8.60
CA CYS A 15 3.22 -6.09 -8.04
C CYS A 15 2.96 -4.58 -8.00
N GLY A 16 3.79 -3.75 -8.64
CA GLY A 16 3.56 -2.29 -8.73
C GLY A 16 3.89 -1.48 -7.47
N LYS A 17 4.74 -2.04 -6.59
CA LYS A 17 5.11 -1.47 -5.28
C LYS A 17 5.57 0.00 -5.35
N GLY A 18 6.51 0.34 -6.24
CA GLY A 18 6.98 1.71 -6.42
C GLY A 18 5.93 2.68 -6.99
N THR A 19 4.90 2.19 -7.70
CA THR A 19 3.76 3.00 -8.14
C THR A 19 2.82 3.28 -6.98
N LEU A 20 2.50 2.27 -6.16
CA LEU A 20 1.70 2.44 -4.94
C LEU A 20 2.39 3.35 -3.93
N ARG A 21 3.71 3.21 -3.76
CA ARG A 21 4.52 4.11 -2.93
C ARG A 21 4.31 5.58 -3.33
N ARG A 22 4.48 5.88 -4.62
CA ARG A 22 4.32 7.26 -5.14
C ARG A 22 2.91 7.78 -4.91
N ALA A 23 1.91 7.01 -5.27
CA ALA A 23 0.51 7.38 -5.07
C ALA A 23 0.17 7.61 -3.57
N LEU A 24 0.72 6.79 -2.67
CA LEU A 24 0.55 6.98 -1.22
C LEU A 24 1.19 8.28 -0.73
N LEU A 25 2.41 8.61 -1.17
CA LEU A 25 3.11 9.83 -0.78
C LEU A 25 2.46 11.10 -1.36
N GLU A 26 1.83 11.00 -2.53
CA GLU A 26 1.02 12.08 -3.11
C GLU A 26 -0.24 12.37 -2.27
N GLU A 27 -0.92 11.33 -1.79
CA GLU A 27 -2.12 11.47 -0.95
C GLU A 27 -1.80 11.85 0.50
N LEU A 28 -0.66 11.39 1.04
CA LEU A 28 -0.22 11.62 2.41
C LEU A 28 1.21 12.19 2.44
N PRO A 29 1.40 13.49 2.17
CA PRO A 29 2.71 14.13 2.09
C PRO A 29 3.48 14.17 3.42
N ASP A 30 2.78 13.98 4.55
CA ASP A 30 3.40 13.95 5.89
C ASP A 30 4.09 12.61 6.19
N ILE A 31 3.94 11.60 5.32
CA ILE A 31 4.68 10.34 5.43
C ILE A 31 6.08 10.54 4.86
N LYS A 32 7.11 10.21 5.65
CA LYS A 32 8.50 10.24 5.20
C LYS A 32 8.85 8.93 4.52
N PHE A 33 9.35 8.98 3.29
CA PHE A 33 9.91 7.78 2.65
C PHE A 33 11.38 7.60 3.06
N CYS A 34 11.74 6.38 3.47
CA CYS A 34 13.13 6.00 3.73
C CYS A 34 13.67 5.19 2.53
N PRO A 35 14.46 5.81 1.64
CA PRO A 35 15.03 5.11 0.49
C PRO A 35 16.03 4.05 0.95
N SER A 36 16.02 2.90 0.27
CA SER A 36 17.02 1.85 0.53
C SER A 36 18.37 2.25 -0.05
N ILE A 37 19.45 1.83 0.59
CA ILE A 37 20.79 1.90 0.02
C ILE A 37 20.95 0.74 -0.96
N THR A 38 21.58 0.98 -2.12
CA THR A 38 21.88 -0.09 -3.08
C THR A 38 23.19 0.13 -3.83
N THR A 39 23.83 -0.98 -4.22
CA THR A 39 25.02 -0.98 -5.10
C THR A 39 24.67 -1.06 -6.58
N ARG A 40 23.39 -1.25 -6.92
CA ARG A 40 22.93 -1.28 -8.31
C ARG A 40 23.04 0.13 -8.90
N PRO A 41 23.44 0.30 -10.18
CA PRO A 41 23.35 1.61 -10.84
C PRO A 41 21.89 2.10 -10.96
N PRO A 42 21.65 3.43 -10.92
CA PRO A 42 20.33 4.00 -11.12
C PRO A 42 19.77 3.65 -12.50
N ARG A 43 18.47 3.35 -12.57
CA ARG A 43 17.73 3.21 -13.83
C ARG A 43 17.34 4.59 -14.37
N PRO A 44 17.01 4.71 -15.67
CA PRO A 44 16.48 5.94 -16.23
C PRO A 44 15.27 6.44 -15.44
N GLY A 45 15.36 7.66 -14.92
CA GLY A 45 14.32 8.31 -14.12
C GLY A 45 14.38 8.06 -12.61
N GLU A 46 15.26 7.17 -12.12
CA GLU A 46 15.53 7.07 -10.67
C GLU A 46 16.44 8.22 -10.23
N VAL A 47 16.11 8.83 -9.08
CA VAL A 47 16.86 9.95 -8.49
C VAL A 47 17.53 9.50 -7.20
N ASP A 48 18.83 9.78 -7.08
CA ASP A 48 19.63 9.49 -5.89
C ASP A 48 19.12 10.25 -4.65
N GLY A 49 19.07 9.57 -3.51
CA GLY A 49 18.50 10.07 -2.26
C GLY A 49 16.97 10.15 -2.24
N VAL A 50 16.29 9.87 -3.35
CA VAL A 50 14.81 9.90 -3.45
C VAL A 50 14.26 8.49 -3.66
N ASP A 51 14.71 7.79 -4.69
CA ASP A 51 14.25 6.43 -4.98
C ASP A 51 15.06 5.39 -4.20
N TYR A 52 16.39 5.56 -4.25
CA TYR A 52 17.41 4.79 -3.56
C TYR A 52 18.57 5.71 -3.21
N ILE A 53 19.40 5.29 -2.27
CA ILE A 53 20.73 5.86 -2.04
C ILE A 53 21.72 4.97 -2.78
N PHE A 54 22.24 5.46 -3.90
CA PHE A 54 23.12 4.69 -4.78
C PHE A 54 24.57 4.85 -4.32
N VAL A 55 25.19 3.73 -3.92
CA VAL A 55 26.56 3.71 -3.35
C VAL A 55 27.44 2.70 -4.09
N SER A 56 28.76 2.79 -3.90
CA SER A 56 29.66 1.74 -4.38
C SER A 56 29.54 0.46 -3.53
N VAL A 57 30.06 -0.66 -4.04
CA VAL A 57 30.11 -1.91 -3.28
C VAL A 57 30.98 -1.76 -2.03
N GLU A 58 32.10 -1.04 -2.16
CA GLU A 58 33.03 -0.75 -1.06
C GLU A 58 32.32 0.03 0.05
N GLU A 59 31.64 1.12 -0.31
CA GLU A 59 30.89 1.93 0.66
C GLU A 59 29.77 1.11 1.33
N PHE A 60 29.03 0.29 0.56
CA PHE A 60 28.01 -0.59 1.14
C PHE A 60 28.61 -1.53 2.19
N MET A 61 29.77 -2.12 1.89
CA MET A 61 30.45 -3.04 2.79
C MET A 61 30.98 -2.34 4.03
N GLU A 62 31.46 -1.10 3.91
CA GLU A 62 31.84 -0.27 5.07
C GLU A 62 30.63 0.01 5.97
N ARG A 63 29.50 0.44 5.40
CA ARG A 63 28.26 0.68 6.16
C ARG A 63 27.77 -0.60 6.86
N LYS A 64 27.85 -1.74 6.18
CA LYS A 64 27.52 -3.05 6.74
C LYS A 64 28.43 -3.42 7.91
N GLN A 65 29.76 -3.28 7.76
CA GLN A 65 30.73 -3.56 8.82
C GLN A 65 30.59 -2.60 10.01
N GLY A 66 30.21 -1.35 9.74
CA GLY A 66 29.96 -0.32 10.74
C GLY A 66 28.61 -0.42 11.45
N ASN A 67 27.81 -1.47 11.21
CA ASN A 67 26.47 -1.63 11.79
C ASN A 67 25.52 -0.45 11.50
N GLN A 68 25.67 0.16 10.32
CA GLN A 68 24.89 1.32 9.87
C GLN A 68 23.65 0.93 9.06
N LEU A 69 23.41 -0.38 8.88
CA LEU A 69 22.24 -0.93 8.20
C LEU A 69 21.40 -1.72 9.20
N VAL A 70 20.08 -1.55 9.19
CA VAL A 70 19.18 -2.38 10.02
C VAL A 70 19.13 -3.80 9.49
N GLU A 71 18.99 -3.92 8.18
CA GLU A 71 18.94 -5.15 7.43
C GLU A 71 19.65 -4.95 6.10
N TRP A 72 20.12 -6.05 5.52
CA TRP A 72 20.65 -6.06 4.17
C TRP A 72 20.43 -7.42 3.51
N ALA A 73 20.33 -7.40 2.19
CA ALA A 73 20.22 -8.60 1.36
C ALA A 73 20.97 -8.40 0.03
N GLU A 74 21.40 -9.50 -0.56
CA GLU A 74 21.91 -9.52 -1.94
C GLU A 74 20.81 -10.02 -2.87
N VAL A 75 20.45 -9.22 -3.86
CA VAL A 75 19.34 -9.47 -4.77
C VAL A 75 19.84 -9.28 -6.21
N TYR A 76 19.91 -10.39 -6.95
CA TYR A 76 20.46 -10.45 -8.32
C TYR A 76 21.86 -9.82 -8.44
N GLY A 77 22.78 -10.16 -7.52
CA GLY A 77 24.17 -9.70 -7.53
C GLY A 77 24.37 -8.24 -7.11
N ASN A 78 23.34 -7.58 -6.58
CA ASN A 78 23.44 -6.24 -6.02
C ASN A 78 23.01 -6.25 -4.56
N CYS A 79 23.69 -5.46 -3.73
CA CYS A 79 23.33 -5.32 -2.34
C CYS A 79 22.22 -4.27 -2.16
N TYR A 80 21.34 -4.53 -1.20
CA TYR A 80 20.30 -3.62 -0.75
C TYR A 80 20.30 -3.58 0.78
N GLY A 81 20.03 -2.42 1.37
CA GLY A 81 19.94 -2.29 2.82
C GLY A 81 19.08 -1.13 3.28
N THR A 82 18.62 -1.19 4.53
CA THR A 82 17.90 -0.09 5.18
C THR A 82 18.86 0.77 5.98
N PRO A 83 19.03 2.07 5.66
CA PRO A 83 19.89 2.97 6.43
C PRO A 83 19.36 3.12 7.86
N LYS A 84 20.17 2.72 8.85
CA LYS A 84 19.74 2.71 10.26
C LYS A 84 19.56 4.11 10.82
N GLN A 85 20.52 4.99 10.57
CA GLN A 85 20.51 6.33 11.16
C GLN A 85 19.33 7.15 10.64
N GLU A 86 19.11 7.16 9.34
CA GLU A 86 18.05 7.91 8.67
C GLU A 86 16.66 7.40 9.08
N LEU A 87 16.51 6.08 9.22
CA LEU A 87 15.27 5.49 9.72
C LEU A 87 15.00 5.88 11.17
N GLU A 88 15.97 5.68 12.07
CA GLU A 88 15.81 5.98 13.49
C GLU A 88 15.55 7.46 13.74
N GLN A 89 16.29 8.35 13.08
CA GLN A 89 16.09 9.79 13.22
C GLN A 89 14.67 10.21 12.80
N ALA A 90 14.13 9.64 11.72
CA ALA A 90 12.78 9.94 11.28
C ALA A 90 11.72 9.40 12.26
N LEU A 91 11.93 8.21 12.81
CA LEU A 91 11.06 7.63 13.84
C LEU A 91 11.13 8.43 15.15
N GLU A 92 12.31 8.84 15.60
CA GLU A 92 12.47 9.66 16.82
C GLU A 92 11.80 11.03 16.72
N GLN A 93 11.66 11.56 15.51
CA GLN A 93 10.91 12.78 15.21
C GLN A 93 9.39 12.58 15.22
N GLY A 94 8.89 11.39 15.56
CA GLY A 94 7.46 11.09 15.61
C GLY A 94 6.80 10.95 14.22
N CYS A 95 7.59 10.81 13.15
CA CYS A 95 7.06 10.71 11.79
C CYS A 95 6.58 9.29 11.49
N MET A 96 5.56 9.16 10.63
CA MET A 96 5.30 7.88 9.96
C MET A 96 6.35 7.71 8.86
N VAL A 97 7.11 6.61 8.91
CA VAL A 97 8.20 6.32 7.99
C VAL A 97 7.83 5.14 7.10
N LEU A 98 7.66 5.40 5.82
CA LEU A 98 7.40 4.40 4.79
C LEU A 98 8.70 3.73 4.36
N VAL A 99 8.76 2.41 4.49
CA VAL A 99 9.85 1.59 3.97
C VAL A 99 9.30 0.56 2.98
N GLU A 100 9.99 0.42 1.86
CA GLU A 100 9.65 -0.55 0.82
C GLU A 100 10.62 -1.75 0.85
N LYS A 101 10.13 -2.97 1.12
CA LYS A 101 11.00 -4.16 1.22
C LYS A 101 10.48 -5.39 0.48
N ASP A 102 11.33 -6.40 0.39
CA ASP A 102 10.94 -7.78 0.08
C ASP A 102 10.59 -8.51 1.39
N VAL A 103 10.20 -9.79 1.29
CA VAL A 103 9.79 -10.58 2.46
C VAL A 103 10.94 -10.78 3.45
N GLN A 104 12.17 -10.96 2.98
CA GLN A 104 13.33 -11.16 3.83
C GLN A 104 13.65 -9.90 4.66
N GLY A 105 13.71 -8.74 3.99
CA GLY A 105 13.92 -7.46 4.64
C GLY A 105 12.78 -7.14 5.62
N ALA A 106 11.53 -7.40 5.23
CA ALA A 106 10.37 -7.21 6.11
C ALA A 106 10.44 -8.06 7.39
N ARG A 107 10.82 -9.34 7.30
CA ARG A 107 11.02 -10.20 8.47
C ARG A 107 12.08 -9.67 9.42
N THR A 108 13.20 -9.20 8.87
CA THR A 108 14.29 -8.62 9.68
C THR A 108 13.81 -7.34 10.36
N LEU A 109 13.11 -6.46 9.63
CA LEU A 109 12.51 -5.26 10.20
C LEU A 109 11.49 -5.59 11.29
N ARG A 110 10.67 -6.63 11.14
CA ARG A 110 9.68 -7.04 12.17
C ARG A 110 10.35 -7.51 13.45
N GLN A 111 11.52 -8.13 13.37
CA GLN A 111 12.29 -8.53 14.56
C GLN A 111 12.87 -7.31 15.30
N VAL A 112 13.29 -6.28 14.56
CA VAL A 112 13.89 -5.06 15.14
C VAL A 112 12.81 -4.07 15.61
N TYR A 113 11.72 -3.97 14.87
CA TYR A 113 10.59 -3.05 15.09
C TYR A 113 9.27 -3.85 15.13
N PRO A 114 9.02 -4.60 16.21
CA PRO A 114 7.81 -5.42 16.35
C PRO A 114 6.52 -4.59 16.36
N GLU A 115 6.59 -3.30 16.70
CA GLU A 115 5.50 -2.34 16.68
C GLU A 115 5.19 -1.77 15.29
N GLY A 116 6.06 -2.03 14.30
CA GLY A 116 5.86 -1.57 12.93
C GLY A 116 4.63 -2.22 12.29
N ILE A 117 4.10 -1.54 11.26
CA ILE A 117 2.93 -1.98 10.51
C ILE A 117 3.39 -2.59 9.19
N PHE A 118 3.12 -3.87 9.00
CA PHE A 118 3.62 -4.66 7.87
C PHE A 118 2.48 -5.03 6.93
N ILE A 119 2.57 -4.57 5.69
CA ILE A 119 1.53 -4.70 4.70
C ILE A 119 2.05 -5.52 3.53
N PHE A 120 1.34 -6.60 3.20
CA PHE A 120 1.63 -7.41 2.03
C PHE A 120 0.71 -7.06 0.87
N ILE A 121 1.30 -6.67 -0.26
CA ILE A 121 0.58 -6.31 -1.48
C ILE A 121 0.64 -7.48 -2.45
N LEU A 122 -0.53 -7.97 -2.85
CA LEU A 122 -0.70 -9.07 -3.78
C LEU A 122 -1.31 -8.60 -5.10
N PRO A 123 -1.01 -9.25 -6.23
CA PRO A 123 -1.81 -9.11 -7.44
C PRO A 123 -3.16 -9.84 -7.27
N PRO A 124 -4.17 -9.59 -8.14
CA PRO A 124 -5.46 -10.27 -8.06
C PRO A 124 -5.39 -11.78 -8.32
N SER A 125 -4.36 -12.24 -9.04
CA SER A 125 -4.13 -13.67 -9.29
C SER A 125 -2.65 -13.96 -9.55
N PHE A 126 -2.28 -15.23 -9.43
CA PHE A 126 -0.93 -15.68 -9.81
C PHE A 126 -0.69 -15.56 -11.32
N GLU A 127 -1.73 -15.74 -12.14
CA GLU A 127 -1.67 -15.52 -13.59
C GLU A 127 -1.35 -14.06 -13.92
N GLU A 128 -1.94 -13.11 -13.19
CA GLU A 128 -1.65 -11.69 -13.35
C GLU A 128 -0.22 -11.34 -12.89
N LEU A 129 0.26 -11.96 -11.81
CA LEU A 129 1.66 -11.85 -11.40
C LEU A 129 2.61 -12.31 -12.52
N GLU A 130 2.34 -13.48 -13.08
CA GLU A 130 3.13 -14.05 -14.17
C GLU A 130 3.10 -13.19 -15.42
N ARG A 131 1.92 -12.67 -15.79
CA ARG A 131 1.77 -11.72 -16.87
C ARG A 131 2.63 -10.49 -16.64
N ARG A 132 2.58 -9.87 -15.44
CA ARG A 132 3.37 -8.68 -15.09
C ARG A 132 4.88 -8.93 -15.14
N ILE A 133 5.34 -10.09 -14.65
CA ILE A 133 6.76 -10.49 -14.72
C ILE A 133 7.21 -10.63 -16.19
N ARG A 134 6.42 -11.33 -17.01
CA ARG A 134 6.73 -11.56 -18.43
C ARG A 134 6.71 -10.25 -19.26
N THR A 135 5.71 -9.39 -19.05
CA THR A 135 5.55 -8.13 -19.81
C THR A 135 6.68 -7.14 -19.57
N ARG A 136 7.36 -7.21 -18.42
CA ARG A 136 8.49 -6.32 -18.12
C ARG A 136 9.66 -6.48 -19.11
N GLY A 137 9.76 -7.62 -19.81
CA GLY A 137 10.58 -7.80 -21.01
C GLY A 137 12.09 -7.72 -20.83
N THR A 138 12.58 -7.53 -19.59
CA THR A 138 14.00 -7.31 -19.29
C THR A 138 14.76 -8.57 -18.88
N GLU A 139 14.09 -9.72 -18.81
CA GLU A 139 14.60 -10.94 -18.17
C GLU A 139 14.41 -12.17 -19.05
N ASN A 140 15.37 -13.09 -19.01
CA ASN A 140 15.32 -14.36 -19.74
C ASN A 140 14.35 -15.36 -19.07
N ALA A 141 13.98 -16.42 -19.78
CA ALA A 141 13.00 -17.40 -19.29
C ALA A 141 13.42 -18.08 -17.96
N ARG A 142 14.73 -18.20 -17.70
CA ARG A 142 15.25 -18.78 -16.45
C ARG A 142 15.04 -17.84 -15.27
N GLU A 143 15.33 -16.56 -15.44
CA GLU A 143 15.10 -15.51 -14.43
C GLU A 143 13.61 -15.37 -14.10
N GLN A 144 12.75 -15.39 -15.12
CA GLN A 144 11.30 -15.34 -14.92
C GLN A 144 10.81 -16.51 -14.06
N ARG A 145 11.32 -17.73 -14.32
CA ARG A 145 10.96 -18.91 -13.52
C ARG A 145 11.40 -18.79 -12.06
N ILE A 146 12.62 -18.31 -11.82
CA ILE A 146 13.15 -18.09 -10.47
C ILE A 146 12.26 -17.09 -9.71
N ARG A 147 11.83 -16.01 -10.36
CA ARG A 147 10.94 -15.01 -9.74
C ARG A 147 9.56 -15.56 -9.41
N LEU A 148 8.98 -16.37 -10.30
CA LEU A 148 7.69 -17.01 -10.06
C LEU A 148 7.75 -18.00 -8.90
N GLU A 149 8.82 -18.78 -8.80
CA GLU A 149 9.04 -19.69 -7.67
C GLU A 149 9.26 -18.91 -6.36
N SER A 150 10.04 -17.82 -6.40
CA SER A 150 10.21 -16.91 -5.25
C SER A 150 8.88 -16.36 -4.78
N ALA A 151 8.08 -15.82 -5.69
CA ALA A 151 6.79 -15.23 -5.36
C ALA A 151 5.82 -16.25 -4.74
N ARG A 152 5.82 -17.52 -5.18
CA ARG A 152 5.03 -18.58 -4.53
C ARG A 152 5.41 -18.79 -3.07
N ARG A 153 6.72 -18.79 -2.77
CA ARG A 153 7.24 -18.93 -1.41
C ARG A 153 6.89 -17.71 -0.57
N GLU A 154 7.08 -16.52 -1.12
CA GLU A 154 6.75 -15.25 -0.46
C GLU A 154 5.26 -15.15 -0.11
N ILE A 155 4.36 -15.66 -0.95
CA ILE A 155 2.91 -15.69 -0.66
C ILE A 155 2.58 -16.64 0.51
N ALA A 156 3.37 -17.69 0.74
CA ALA A 156 3.16 -18.58 1.88
C ALA A 156 3.46 -17.89 3.23
N ASP A 157 4.20 -16.77 3.19
CA ASP A 157 4.63 -16.02 4.36
C ASP A 157 3.61 -14.94 4.81
N LEU A 158 2.39 -14.97 4.26
CA LEU A 158 1.32 -14.02 4.54
C LEU A 158 0.98 -13.85 6.03
N ALA A 159 1.18 -14.89 6.84
CA ALA A 159 0.87 -14.87 8.27
C ALA A 159 1.76 -13.89 9.08
N ASP A 160 2.89 -13.45 8.50
CA ASP A 160 3.83 -12.54 9.14
C ASP A 160 3.43 -11.05 8.99
N PHE A 161 2.32 -10.74 8.31
CA PHE A 161 1.89 -9.37 7.97
C PHE A 161 0.58 -8.97 8.68
N ASP A 162 0.49 -7.69 9.06
CA ASP A 162 -0.69 -7.14 9.75
C ASP A 162 -1.85 -6.91 8.78
N TYR A 163 -1.56 -6.53 7.53
CA TYR A 163 -2.54 -6.25 6.50
C TYR A 163 -2.17 -6.88 5.15
N VAL A 164 -3.20 -7.21 4.37
CA VAL A 164 -3.06 -7.69 2.99
C VAL A 164 -3.88 -6.81 2.05
N ILE A 165 -3.26 -6.31 0.99
CA ILE A 165 -3.92 -5.49 -0.03
C ILE A 165 -3.83 -6.19 -1.38
N ILE A 166 -4.98 -6.43 -1.98
CA ILE A 166 -5.04 -6.88 -3.39
C ILE A 166 -4.90 -5.64 -4.29
N ASN A 167 -3.89 -5.64 -5.15
CA ASN A 167 -3.60 -4.61 -6.15
C ASN A 167 -4.14 -5.02 -7.53
N ASP A 168 -5.46 -5.09 -7.58
CA ASP A 168 -6.26 -5.27 -8.80
C ASP A 168 -6.46 -3.95 -9.55
N ASP A 169 -6.60 -2.86 -8.80
CA ASP A 169 -6.69 -1.49 -9.29
C ASP A 169 -5.82 -0.56 -8.42
N ILE A 170 -5.05 0.31 -9.07
CA ILE A 170 -4.05 1.15 -8.38
C ILE A 170 -4.73 2.16 -7.45
N GLU A 171 -5.84 2.77 -7.85
CA GLU A 171 -6.53 3.78 -7.04
C GLU A 171 -7.14 3.12 -5.80
N ARG A 172 -7.83 1.97 -5.97
CA ARG A 172 -8.39 1.21 -4.85
C ARG A 172 -7.31 0.72 -3.88
N ALA A 173 -6.20 0.23 -4.38
CA ALA A 173 -5.09 -0.22 -3.54
C ALA A 173 -4.44 0.95 -2.78
N THR A 174 -4.28 2.12 -3.42
CA THR A 174 -3.82 3.35 -2.75
C THR A 174 -4.80 3.79 -1.67
N HIS A 175 -6.11 3.83 -1.94
CA HIS A 175 -7.11 4.18 -0.93
C HIS A 175 -7.06 3.24 0.29
N ARG A 176 -6.81 1.94 0.09
CA ARG A 176 -6.62 0.98 1.19
C ARG A 176 -5.35 1.30 2.00
N LEU A 177 -4.23 1.62 1.35
CA LEU A 177 -3.00 2.04 2.03
C LEU A 177 -3.21 3.31 2.85
N VAL A 178 -3.87 4.32 2.27
CA VAL A 178 -4.21 5.59 2.94
C VAL A 178 -5.10 5.32 4.16
N ALA A 179 -6.13 4.49 4.01
CA ALA A 179 -7.03 4.15 5.11
C ALA A 179 -6.30 3.46 6.27
N ILE A 180 -5.38 2.52 5.97
CA ILE A 180 -4.56 1.87 7.00
C ILE A 180 -3.65 2.90 7.67
N ALA A 181 -2.93 3.73 6.90
CA ALA A 181 -2.04 4.75 7.45
C ALA A 181 -2.76 5.73 8.38
N LEU A 182 -3.94 6.23 7.98
CA LEU A 182 -4.76 7.11 8.81
C LEU A 182 -5.32 6.40 10.05
N GLY A 183 -5.76 5.14 9.90
CA GLY A 183 -6.22 4.31 11.01
C GLY A 183 -5.13 4.07 12.06
N GLU A 184 -3.91 3.77 11.62
CA GLU A 184 -2.77 3.57 12.51
C GLU A 184 -2.36 4.87 13.21
N LYS A 185 -2.39 6.02 12.51
CA LYS A 185 -2.18 7.35 13.14
C LYS A 185 -3.24 7.69 14.18
N ALA A 186 -4.46 7.18 14.03
CA ALA A 186 -5.59 7.45 14.93
C ALA A 186 -5.68 6.50 16.13
N ARG A 187 -4.74 5.54 16.28
CA ARG A 187 -4.76 4.60 17.40
C ARG A 187 -4.74 5.32 18.73
N ARG A 188 -5.59 4.85 19.65
CA ARG A 188 -5.73 5.41 21.00
C ARG A 188 -4.38 5.55 21.69
N GLU A 189 -3.50 4.56 21.58
CA GLU A 189 -2.19 4.57 22.22
C GLU A 189 -1.32 5.77 21.78
N LEU A 190 -1.45 6.21 20.52
CA LEU A 190 -0.70 7.33 19.95
C LEU A 190 -1.38 8.70 20.14
N ILE A 191 -2.71 8.71 20.26
CA ILE A 191 -3.47 9.93 20.48
C ILE A 191 -3.55 10.26 21.97
N ALA A 192 -3.66 9.27 22.86
CA ALA A 192 -3.81 9.48 24.30
C ALA A 192 -2.62 10.23 24.93
N SER A 193 -1.42 10.06 24.38
CA SER A 193 -0.22 10.81 24.75
C SER A 193 -0.26 12.29 24.32
N LYS A 194 -0.99 12.60 23.25
CA LYS A 194 -1.20 13.96 22.70
C LYS A 194 -2.42 14.67 23.30
N VAL A 195 -3.35 13.90 23.87
CA VAL A 195 -4.51 14.43 24.61
C VAL A 195 -4.01 15.03 25.93
N HIS A 196 -3.85 16.34 25.95
CA HIS A 196 -3.58 17.07 27.19
C HIS A 196 -4.81 17.06 28.10
N ARG A 197 -4.59 17.27 29.41
CA ARG A 197 -5.62 17.55 30.43
C ARG A 197 -6.37 18.89 30.19
N GLY A 198 -6.48 19.36 28.95
CA GLY A 198 -7.21 20.57 28.52
C GLY A 198 -8.71 20.52 28.78
N ALA A 199 -9.24 19.36 29.21
CA ALA A 199 -10.61 19.21 29.70
C ALA A 199 -10.97 20.14 30.89
N ARG A 200 -10.00 20.86 31.49
CA ARG A 200 -10.25 21.82 32.58
C ARG A 200 -10.35 23.28 32.15
N ASP A 201 -9.72 23.68 31.03
CA ASP A 201 -9.49 25.11 30.72
C ASP A 201 -10.12 25.58 29.40
N GLY A 202 -10.90 24.73 28.72
CA GLY A 202 -11.68 25.13 27.54
C GLY A 202 -10.86 25.49 26.28
N LYS A 203 -9.58 25.09 26.21
CA LYS A 203 -8.77 25.14 24.97
C LYS A 203 -8.57 23.72 24.43
N HIS A 204 -8.33 23.64 23.10
CA HIS A 204 -8.23 22.43 22.28
C HIS A 204 -7.75 21.19 23.05
N ILE A 205 -8.52 20.10 22.96
CA ILE A 205 -8.31 18.85 23.71
C ILE A 205 -7.01 18.13 23.30
N VAL A 206 -6.52 18.40 22.09
CA VAL A 206 -5.33 17.77 21.50
C VAL A 206 -4.36 18.87 21.05
N GLU A 207 -3.09 18.77 21.47
CA GLU A 207 -2.03 19.65 20.97
C GLU A 207 -1.78 19.40 19.48
N GLY A 208 -1.60 20.47 18.68
CA GLY A 208 -1.28 20.36 17.25
C GLY A 208 -2.46 19.91 16.36
N CYS A 209 -3.70 19.98 16.84
CA CYS A 209 -4.91 19.64 16.08
C CYS A 209 -5.31 20.68 15.02
N ASP A 210 -4.41 21.59 14.64
CA ASP A 210 -4.63 22.53 13.56
C ASP A 210 -4.12 21.92 12.24
N GLN A 211 -5.09 21.51 11.42
CA GLN A 211 -4.98 21.19 9.99
C GLN A 211 -4.24 19.90 9.61
N GLU A 212 -4.88 18.73 9.74
CA GLU A 212 -4.46 17.52 9.03
C GLU A 212 -5.54 17.00 8.07
N SER A 213 -5.18 17.06 6.78
CA SER A 213 -5.77 16.35 5.63
C SER A 213 -7.20 16.69 5.19
N ARG A 214 -7.32 17.34 4.01
CA ARG A 214 -8.53 17.30 3.19
C ARG A 214 -8.69 15.92 2.54
N PHE A 215 -8.69 14.84 3.32
CA PHE A 215 -9.07 13.54 2.77
C PHE A 215 -10.60 13.47 2.70
N GLN A 216 -11.15 13.82 1.54
CA GLN A 216 -12.53 13.46 1.22
C GLN A 216 -12.52 12.01 0.75
N VAL A 217 -13.14 11.11 1.51
CA VAL A 217 -13.49 9.77 1.03
C VAL A 217 -14.37 9.95 -0.20
N ARG A 218 -13.77 9.90 -1.39
CA ARG A 218 -14.53 9.92 -2.64
C ARG A 218 -15.25 8.58 -2.74
N PRO A 219 -16.58 8.55 -2.88
CA PRO A 219 -17.28 7.29 -3.07
C PRO A 219 -16.70 6.63 -4.32
N GLY A 220 -16.10 5.44 -4.15
CA GLY A 220 -15.64 4.64 -5.27
C GLY A 220 -16.79 4.52 -6.28
N ALA A 221 -16.49 4.76 -7.56
CA ALA A 221 -17.47 4.72 -8.63
C ALA A 221 -18.32 3.46 -8.46
N ARG A 222 -19.60 3.64 -8.10
CA ARG A 222 -20.56 2.54 -8.04
C ARG A 222 -20.66 2.00 -9.46
N SER A 223 -20.06 0.85 -9.72
CA SER A 223 -20.53 -0.02 -10.80
C SER A 223 -22.01 -0.27 -10.53
N GLY A 224 -22.88 0.31 -11.35
CA GLY A 224 -24.31 0.29 -11.16
C GLY A 224 -24.84 -1.14 -11.10
N GLN A 225 -25.20 -1.58 -9.91
CA GLN A 225 -26.23 -2.58 -9.66
C GLN A 225 -27.02 -2.11 -8.44
N THR A 226 -28.09 -1.36 -8.69
CA THR A 226 -29.14 -1.13 -7.71
C THR A 226 -29.80 -2.46 -7.42
N CYS A 227 -29.44 -3.06 -6.28
CA CYS A 227 -30.24 -4.08 -5.65
C CYS A 227 -31.42 -3.35 -4.98
N GLU A 228 -32.53 -3.16 -5.68
CA GLU A 228 -33.77 -2.68 -5.09
C GLU A 228 -34.35 -3.81 -4.22
N ALA A 229 -34.08 -3.71 -2.92
CA ALA A 229 -34.80 -4.45 -1.90
C ALA A 229 -36.20 -3.84 -1.77
N ASP A 230 -37.15 -4.55 -2.37
CA ASP A 230 -38.58 -4.29 -2.34
C ASP A 230 -39.09 -4.29 -0.89
N SER A 231 -39.32 -3.11 -0.33
CA SER A 231 -40.03 -2.95 0.93
C SER A 231 -40.73 -1.59 0.99
N ARG A 232 -42.02 -1.57 0.65
CA ARG A 232 -43.10 -0.92 1.44
C ARG A 232 -44.47 -1.12 0.79
N ARG A 233 -45.32 -1.82 1.55
CA ARG A 233 -46.78 -1.86 1.39
C ARG A 233 -47.41 -0.49 1.67
N ALA A 234 -48.59 -0.33 1.07
CA ALA A 234 -49.70 0.58 1.38
C ALA A 234 -49.44 2.06 1.00
N ALA A 235 -50.33 2.75 0.29
CA ALA A 235 -51.78 2.72 0.34
C ALA A 235 -52.39 3.38 -0.92
N GLY A 236 -53.63 3.02 -1.27
CA GLY A 236 -54.56 3.98 -1.88
C GLY A 236 -54.86 3.86 -3.38
N GLY A 237 -55.77 2.95 -3.72
CA GLY A 237 -56.96 3.35 -4.49
C GLY A 237 -56.95 3.19 -6.01
N ARG A 238 -57.93 2.39 -6.44
CA ARG A 238 -58.75 2.48 -7.68
C ARG A 238 -58.42 1.53 -8.84
N THR A 239 -59.28 0.52 -8.89
CA THR A 239 -60.03 0.00 -10.05
C THR A 239 -59.25 -0.57 -11.23
N CYS A 240 -59.24 -1.89 -11.28
CA CYS A 240 -59.17 -2.67 -12.51
C CYS A 240 -60.54 -2.59 -13.21
N ASP A 241 -60.60 -2.06 -14.45
CA ASP A 241 -61.52 -2.57 -15.46
C ASP A 241 -61.16 -2.11 -16.90
N ARG A 242 -61.13 -3.12 -17.80
CA ARG A 242 -61.50 -3.13 -19.23
C ARG A 242 -60.62 -2.49 -20.33
N LYS A 243 -60.30 -3.40 -21.29
CA LYS A 243 -60.50 -3.32 -22.77
C LYS A 243 -59.54 -2.35 -23.49
N THR A 244 -58.83 -2.68 -24.57
CA THR A 244 -59.18 -3.40 -25.81
C THR A 244 -57.94 -3.42 -26.73
N GLY A 245 -57.87 -4.41 -27.64
CA GLY A 245 -57.28 -4.25 -28.98
C GLY A 245 -55.88 -4.85 -29.11
N ASP A 246 -55.72 -6.08 -29.61
CA ASP A 246 -55.76 -6.53 -31.01
C ASP A 246 -54.38 -6.59 -31.69
N HIS A 247 -54.21 -7.68 -32.43
CA HIS A 247 -53.27 -7.92 -33.54
C HIS A 247 -51.86 -8.48 -33.26
N CYS A 248 -51.79 -9.81 -33.44
CA CYS A 248 -50.79 -10.47 -34.27
C CYS A 248 -50.42 -9.63 -35.52
N ASP A 249 -49.14 -9.61 -35.90
CA ASP A 249 -48.76 -10.40 -37.08
C ASP A 249 -47.27 -10.73 -37.18
N ARG A 250 -47.04 -11.88 -37.80
CA ARG A 250 -45.75 -12.49 -38.12
C ARG A 250 -45.30 -12.08 -39.53
N ARG A 251 -43.97 -12.11 -39.73
CA ARG A 251 -43.22 -12.45 -40.97
C ARG A 251 -43.18 -11.43 -42.11
N ASP A 252 -41.95 -11.08 -42.52
CA ASP A 252 -41.34 -11.42 -43.83
C ASP A 252 -39.89 -10.87 -43.85
N LEU A 253 -38.83 -11.68 -44.01
CA LEU A 253 -38.27 -12.38 -45.18
C LEU A 253 -37.39 -11.53 -46.12
N GLY A 254 -36.15 -12.01 -46.33
CA GLY A 254 -35.29 -11.79 -47.50
C GLY A 254 -34.20 -10.72 -47.33
N ARG A 255 -32.91 -10.96 -47.59
CA ARG A 255 -32.18 -12.03 -48.28
C ARG A 255 -30.80 -12.20 -47.65
#